data_AF-A0A7X7GN42-F1
#
_entry.id   AF-A0A7X7GN42-F1
#
_cell.length_a   1.000
_cell.length_b   1.000
_cell.length_c   1.000
_cell.angle_alpha   90.00
_cell.angle_beta   90.00
_cell.angle_gamma   90.00
#
_symmetry.space_group_name_H-M   'P 1'
#
loop_
_entity.id
_entity.type
_entity.pdbx_description
1 polymer ?
#
loop_
_entity_poly.entity_id
_entity_poly.type
_entity_poly.pdbx_seq_one_letter_code
_entity_poly.pdbx_strand_id
1 'polypeptide(L)'
;MKSGRDSKRALVYESELLVRNMFDRADKIGSRTVEVMGSEVTLPVERRFASIDSVQEYVDRVLGLNWVRRRWERAAVPVHIRARAGNSAAHYESDSATIAVPEYHYGTAWAFRELVILHELAHHLDPTRPDDPADRPEPAHGPEFLDRYLTLVSEIIGPEAGFVLRATLSAAGAGVD
;
A
#
# COMPACT_ATOMS: atom_id res chain seq x y z
N MET A 1 -24.44 4.57 -0.06
CA MET A 1 -24.18 4.51 1.41
C MET A 1 -22.92 5.29 1.72
N LYS A 2 -22.83 6.00 2.85
CA LYS A 2 -21.57 6.63 3.29
C LYS A 2 -20.73 5.55 4.00
N SER A 3 -19.49 5.34 3.55
CA SER A 3 -18.48 4.54 4.27
C SER A 3 -18.37 5.01 5.73
N GLY A 4 -18.05 4.08 6.64
CA GLY A 4 -17.72 4.41 8.02
C GLY A 4 -16.66 5.51 8.11
N ARG A 5 -16.70 6.33 9.16
CA ARG A 5 -15.74 7.44 9.31
C ARG A 5 -14.30 6.91 9.31
N ASP A 6 -13.51 7.40 8.37
CA ASP A 6 -12.11 7.03 8.18
C ASP A 6 -11.18 7.72 9.19
N SER A 7 -11.31 7.36 10.47
CA SER A 7 -10.64 8.02 11.60
C SER A 7 -9.14 7.73 11.69
N LYS A 8 -8.68 6.59 11.14
CA LYS A 8 -7.27 6.16 11.20
C LYS A 8 -6.42 6.67 10.04
N ARG A 9 -7.03 7.22 8.97
CA ARG A 9 -6.34 7.66 7.75
C ARG A 9 -5.09 8.51 7.97
N ALA A 10 -5.19 9.53 8.84
CA ALA A 10 -4.06 10.41 9.11
C ALA A 10 -2.87 9.64 9.71
N LEU A 11 -3.15 8.76 10.67
CA LEU A 11 -2.13 7.94 11.35
C LEU A 11 -1.49 6.94 10.38
N VAL A 12 -2.27 6.36 9.46
CA VAL A 12 -1.73 5.49 8.41
C VAL A 12 -0.77 6.27 7.52
N TYR A 13 -1.17 7.42 6.96
CA TYR A 13 -0.30 8.20 6.09
C TYR A 13 0.97 8.72 6.79
N GLU A 14 0.88 9.10 8.06
CA GLU A 14 2.04 9.50 8.87
C GLU A 14 3.01 8.33 9.07
N SER A 15 2.49 7.15 9.42
CA SER A 15 3.29 5.93 9.59
C SER A 15 3.99 5.55 8.29
N GLU A 16 3.26 5.54 7.19
CA GLU A 16 3.84 5.25 5.88
C GLU A 16 4.94 6.23 5.53
N LEU A 17 4.72 7.54 5.70
CA LEU A 17 5.72 8.57 5.41
C LEU A 17 7.02 8.30 6.18
N LEU A 18 6.91 7.92 7.47
CA LEU A 18 8.07 7.55 8.26
C LEU A 18 8.80 6.34 7.66
N VAL A 19 8.08 5.28 7.29
CA VAL A 19 8.67 4.11 6.63
C VAL A 19 9.34 4.49 5.31
N ARG A 20 8.72 5.33 4.46
CA ARG A 20 9.34 5.77 3.20
C ARG A 20 10.66 6.47 3.45
N ASN A 21 10.69 7.37 4.42
CA ASN A 21 11.90 8.10 4.79
C ASN A 21 13.01 7.16 5.28
N MET A 22 12.67 6.06 5.96
CA MET A 22 13.66 5.04 6.36
C MET A 22 14.26 4.33 5.15
N PHE A 23 13.45 3.94 4.16
CA PHE A 23 13.92 3.34 2.91
C PHE A 23 14.78 4.32 2.10
N ASP A 24 14.33 5.57 1.93
CA ASP A 24 15.08 6.61 1.21
C ASP A 24 16.44 6.88 1.88
N ARG A 25 16.47 6.90 3.21
CA ARG A 25 17.70 7.10 3.98
C ARG A 25 18.65 5.90 3.83
N ALA A 26 18.12 4.68 3.86
CA ALA A 26 18.90 3.46 3.66
C ALA A 26 19.57 3.43 2.28
N ASP A 27 18.84 3.81 1.23
CA ASP A 27 19.38 3.93 -0.13
C ASP A 27 20.47 5.01 -0.21
N LYS A 28 20.22 6.18 0.37
CA LYS A 28 21.15 7.33 0.32
C LYS A 28 22.47 7.07 1.06
N ILE A 29 22.43 6.38 2.19
CA ILE A 29 23.62 6.12 3.02
C ILE A 29 24.37 4.86 2.55
N GLY A 30 23.70 3.97 1.81
CA GLY A 30 24.27 2.67 1.41
C GLY A 30 24.32 1.65 2.55
N SER A 31 23.64 1.91 3.67
CA SER A 31 23.46 0.99 4.78
C SER A 31 21.97 0.78 5.02
N ARG A 32 21.51 -0.47 4.94
CA ARG A 32 20.09 -0.82 5.09
C ARG A 32 19.70 -1.29 6.49
N THR A 33 20.66 -1.38 7.40
CA THR A 33 20.37 -1.72 8.80
C THR A 33 19.90 -0.47 9.54
N VAL A 34 18.69 -0.56 10.12
CA VAL A 34 18.04 0.50 10.89
C VAL A 34 17.63 -0.04 12.25
N GLU A 35 17.57 0.83 13.26
CA GLU A 35 17.02 0.48 14.56
C GLU A 35 15.52 0.83 14.60
N VAL A 36 14.67 -0.14 14.93
CA VAL A 36 13.22 0.03 15.09
C VAL A 36 12.80 -0.60 16.41
N MET A 37 12.29 0.21 17.34
CA MET A 37 11.84 -0.25 18.67
C MET A 37 12.88 -1.09 19.41
N GLY A 38 14.16 -0.68 19.34
CA GLY A 38 15.28 -1.40 19.96
C GLY A 38 15.73 -2.66 19.22
N SER A 39 15.16 -2.98 18.06
CA SER A 39 15.58 -4.09 17.20
C SER A 39 16.39 -3.58 16.02
N GLU A 40 17.51 -4.25 15.70
CA GLU A 40 18.23 -4.01 14.45
C GLU A 40 17.56 -4.78 13.31
N VAL A 41 17.12 -4.06 12.29
CA VAL A 41 16.40 -4.60 11.13
C VAL A 41 17.14 -4.24 9.86
N THR A 42 17.41 -5.23 9.01
CA THR A 42 17.95 -4.99 7.67
C THR A 42 16.80 -4.82 6.70
N LEU A 43 16.57 -3.61 6.22
CA LEU A 43 15.49 -3.34 5.27
C LEU A 43 15.76 -4.05 3.93
N PRO A 44 14.77 -4.74 3.33
CA PRO A 44 14.86 -5.20 1.94
C PRO A 44 14.91 -4.01 0.99
N VAL A 45 15.33 -4.21 -0.26
CA VAL A 45 15.25 -3.17 -1.29
C VAL A 45 13.80 -2.99 -1.71
N GLU A 46 13.30 -1.75 -1.71
CA GLU A 46 11.99 -1.45 -2.26
C GLU A 46 12.07 -1.25 -3.77
N ARG A 47 11.15 -1.87 -4.51
CA ARG A 47 11.06 -1.62 -5.95
C ARG A 47 10.60 -0.18 -6.24
N ARG A 48 11.27 0.46 -7.20
CA ARG A 48 10.86 1.72 -7.81
C ARG A 48 10.46 1.48 -9.25
N PHE A 49 9.43 2.19 -9.70
CA PHE A 49 8.88 2.05 -11.03
C PHE A 49 9.31 3.22 -11.92
N ALA A 50 9.50 2.95 -13.21
CA ALA A 50 9.96 3.94 -14.19
C ALA A 50 8.82 4.49 -15.06
N SER A 51 7.69 3.79 -15.12
CA SER A 51 6.56 4.11 -15.98
C SER A 51 5.26 3.49 -15.47
N ILE A 52 4.12 3.99 -15.96
CA ILE A 52 2.79 3.41 -15.70
C ILE A 52 2.75 1.94 -16.14
N ASP A 53 3.34 1.62 -17.28
CA ASP A 53 3.39 0.24 -17.79
C ASP A 53 4.14 -0.69 -16.81
N SER A 54 5.25 -0.22 -16.22
CA SER A 54 5.99 -1.02 -15.23
C SER A 54 5.20 -1.22 -13.93
N VAL A 55 4.31 -0.30 -13.57
CA VAL A 55 3.38 -0.46 -12.45
C VAL A 55 2.27 -1.45 -12.81
N GLN A 56 1.70 -1.36 -14.02
CA GLN A 56 0.68 -2.28 -14.51
C GLN A 56 1.17 -3.72 -14.51
N GLU A 57 2.36 -3.99 -15.08
CA GLU A 57 2.95 -5.32 -15.06
C GLU A 57 3.17 -5.84 -13.64
N TYR A 58 3.60 -4.98 -12.72
CA TYR A 58 3.81 -5.36 -11.33
C TYR A 58 2.49 -5.73 -10.66
N VAL A 59 1.44 -4.92 -10.83
CA VAL A 59 0.11 -5.18 -10.27
C VAL A 59 -0.48 -6.48 -10.83
N ASP A 60 -0.38 -6.71 -12.13
CA ASP A 60 -0.86 -7.95 -12.77
C ASP A 60 -0.14 -9.18 -12.21
N ARG A 61 1.17 -9.08 -11.95
CA ARG A 61 1.95 -10.17 -11.33
C ARG A 61 1.52 -10.42 -9.89
N VAL A 62 1.31 -9.37 -9.08
CA VAL A 62 0.85 -9.50 -7.70
C VAL A 62 -0.52 -10.17 -7.63
N LEU A 63 -1.49 -9.69 -8.42
CA LEU A 63 -2.82 -10.30 -8.54
C LEU A 63 -2.77 -11.70 -9.16
N GLY A 64 -1.70 -12.01 -9.89
CA GLY A 64 -1.38 -13.31 -10.46
C GLY A 64 -0.89 -14.36 -9.44
N LEU A 65 -0.42 -13.94 -8.26
CA LEU A 65 0.15 -14.84 -7.27
C LEU A 65 -0.93 -15.80 -6.72
N ASN A 66 -0.61 -17.10 -6.69
CA ASN A 66 -1.54 -18.13 -6.24
C ASN A 66 -2.06 -17.89 -4.81
N TRP A 67 -1.23 -17.36 -3.92
CA TRP A 67 -1.64 -17.10 -2.54
C TRP A 67 -2.57 -15.88 -2.45
N VAL A 68 -2.36 -14.84 -3.27
CA VAL A 68 -3.23 -13.66 -3.35
C VAL A 68 -4.61 -14.08 -3.86
N ARG A 69 -4.67 -14.83 -4.97
CA ARG A 69 -5.92 -15.33 -5.56
C ARG A 69 -6.72 -16.24 -4.63
N ARG A 70 -6.03 -17.05 -3.81
CA ARG A 70 -6.68 -17.91 -2.82
C ARG A 70 -7.21 -17.13 -1.62
N ARG A 71 -6.55 -16.04 -1.23
CA ARG A 71 -6.91 -15.26 -0.03
C ARG A 71 -8.00 -14.24 -0.33
N TRP A 72 -8.00 -13.64 -1.53
CA TRP A 72 -8.91 -12.57 -1.89
C TRP A 72 -9.55 -12.83 -3.25
N GLU A 73 -10.86 -13.10 -3.25
CA GLU A 73 -11.64 -13.32 -4.49
C GLU A 73 -11.52 -12.15 -5.46
N ARG A 74 -11.43 -10.93 -4.93
CA ARG A 74 -11.33 -9.69 -5.69
C ARG A 74 -10.10 -9.62 -6.60
N ALA A 75 -9.06 -10.41 -6.32
CA ALA A 75 -7.89 -10.54 -7.19
C ALA A 75 -8.19 -11.13 -8.58
N ALA A 76 -9.37 -11.70 -8.80
CA ALA A 76 -9.84 -12.11 -10.12
C ALA A 76 -10.29 -10.93 -11.00
N VAL A 77 -10.53 -9.75 -10.41
CA VAL A 77 -10.90 -8.53 -11.12
C VAL A 77 -9.62 -7.80 -11.54
N PRO A 78 -9.39 -7.58 -12.85
CA PRO A 78 -8.22 -6.82 -13.30
C PRO A 78 -8.24 -5.39 -12.76
N VAL A 79 -7.05 -4.86 -12.48
CA VAL A 79 -6.84 -3.45 -12.11
C VAL A 79 -6.22 -2.72 -13.28
N HIS A 80 -6.62 -1.47 -13.50
CA HIS A 80 -6.00 -0.61 -14.51
C HIS A 80 -5.18 0.48 -13.84
N ILE A 81 -3.94 0.68 -14.29
CA ILE A 81 -3.09 1.77 -13.81
C ILE A 81 -3.22 2.95 -14.75
N ARG A 82 -3.52 4.12 -14.18
CA ARG A 82 -3.74 5.34 -14.95
C ARG A 82 -2.88 6.47 -14.40
N ALA A 83 -2.19 7.17 -15.29
CA ALA A 83 -1.56 8.43 -14.94
C ALA A 83 -2.61 9.48 -14.58
N ARG A 84 -2.30 10.33 -13.60
CA ARG A 84 -3.13 11.50 -13.29
C ARG A 84 -2.28 12.75 -13.09
N ALA A 85 -2.84 13.88 -13.51
CA ALA A 85 -2.27 15.19 -13.24
C ALA A 85 -2.50 15.61 -11.77
N GLY A 86 -1.57 16.39 -11.23
CA GLY A 86 -1.62 16.95 -9.88
C GLY A 86 -0.72 16.24 -8.86
N ASN A 87 -0.62 16.84 -7.68
CA ASN A 87 0.28 16.40 -6.59
C ASN A 87 -0.44 15.69 -5.44
N SER A 88 -1.72 15.38 -5.59
CA SER A 88 -2.45 14.55 -4.63
C SER A 88 -1.97 13.10 -4.73
N ALA A 89 -2.11 12.37 -3.62
CA ALA A 89 -1.68 10.98 -3.52
C ALA A 89 -2.27 10.09 -4.62
N ALA A 90 -1.59 8.96 -4.86
CA ALA A 90 -2.22 7.86 -5.56
C ALA A 90 -3.51 7.47 -4.83
N HIS A 91 -4.48 6.96 -5.57
CA HIS A 91 -5.72 6.47 -5.00
C HIS A 91 -6.36 5.41 -5.90
N TYR A 92 -7.04 4.46 -5.28
CA TYR A 92 -7.89 3.48 -5.95
C TYR A 92 -9.32 4.01 -6.17
N GLU A 93 -9.85 3.77 -7.36
CA GLU A 93 -11.19 4.10 -7.83
C GLU A 93 -11.99 2.80 -7.99
N SER A 94 -12.91 2.53 -7.05
CA SER A 94 -13.60 1.24 -6.95
C SER A 94 -14.65 0.99 -8.05
N ASP A 95 -15.19 2.05 -8.63
CA ASP A 95 -16.18 2.03 -9.72
C ASP A 95 -15.59 1.53 -11.04
N SER A 96 -14.30 1.78 -11.25
CA SER A 96 -13.57 1.53 -12.49
C SER A 96 -12.40 0.57 -12.31
N ALA A 97 -12.22 0.02 -11.10
CA ALA A 97 -11.08 -0.81 -10.72
C ALA A 97 -9.74 -0.19 -11.16
N THR A 98 -9.57 1.12 -10.94
CA THR A 98 -8.43 1.89 -11.44
C THR A 98 -7.57 2.39 -10.30
N ILE A 99 -6.25 2.23 -10.39
CA ILE A 99 -5.30 2.92 -9.51
C ILE A 99 -4.77 4.12 -10.27
N ALA A 100 -5.12 5.32 -9.80
CA ALA A 100 -4.69 6.56 -10.40
C ALA A 100 -3.39 7.05 -9.73
N VAL A 101 -2.27 7.03 -10.46
CA VAL A 101 -0.94 7.35 -9.93
C VAL A 101 -0.50 8.73 -10.42
N PRO A 102 -0.12 9.67 -9.53
CA PRO A 102 0.33 11.00 -9.95
C PRO A 102 1.61 10.88 -10.77
N GLU A 103 1.67 11.59 -11.90
CA GLU A 103 2.85 11.63 -12.77
C GLU A 103 4.09 12.17 -12.04
N TYR A 104 5.26 12.00 -12.66
CA TYR A 104 6.51 12.59 -12.17
C TYR A 104 6.38 14.11 -12.06
N HIS A 105 6.35 14.63 -10.84
CA HIS A 105 6.37 16.07 -10.58
C HIS A 105 7.71 16.48 -9.97
N TYR A 106 8.32 17.53 -10.53
CA TYR A 106 9.56 18.14 -10.03
C TYR A 106 10.73 17.15 -9.79
N GLY A 107 10.84 16.13 -10.64
CA GLY A 107 11.90 15.12 -10.53
C GLY A 107 11.71 14.12 -9.37
N THR A 108 10.57 14.15 -8.68
CA THR A 108 10.26 13.21 -7.59
C THR A 108 9.17 12.22 -8.00
N ALA A 109 9.54 10.94 -8.02
CA ALA A 109 8.67 9.82 -8.37
C ALA A 109 8.06 9.18 -7.11
N TRP A 110 7.67 10.00 -6.13
CA TRP A 110 7.40 9.50 -4.77
C TRP A 110 6.29 8.43 -4.74
N ALA A 111 5.32 8.50 -5.67
CA ALA A 111 4.23 7.53 -5.80
C ALA A 111 4.62 6.27 -6.61
N PHE A 112 5.71 6.32 -7.39
CA PHE A 112 6.21 5.20 -8.20
C PHE A 112 7.09 4.27 -7.35
N ARG A 113 6.54 3.78 -6.25
CA ARG A 113 7.23 2.88 -5.31
C ARG A 113 6.31 1.82 -4.75
N GLU A 114 6.89 0.67 -4.44
CA GLU A 114 6.18 -0.55 -4.10
C GLU A 114 5.19 -0.39 -2.96
N LEU A 115 5.56 0.28 -1.86
CA LEU A 115 4.66 0.49 -0.73
C LEU A 115 3.38 1.26 -1.12
N VAL A 116 3.50 2.27 -1.99
CA VAL A 116 2.34 3.05 -2.44
C VAL A 116 1.42 2.18 -3.30
N ILE A 117 1.97 1.38 -4.20
CA ILE A 117 1.16 0.50 -5.04
C ILE A 117 0.51 -0.61 -4.21
N LEU A 118 1.19 -1.15 -3.20
CA LEU A 118 0.61 -2.14 -2.29
C LEU A 118 -0.49 -1.56 -1.40
N HIS A 119 -0.40 -0.28 -1.00
CA HIS A 119 -1.49 0.43 -0.32
C HIS A 119 -2.75 0.45 -1.20
N GLU A 120 -2.62 0.91 -2.44
CA GLU A 120 -3.77 1.00 -3.34
C GLU A 120 -4.33 -0.39 -3.72
N LEU A 121 -3.47 -1.40 -3.85
CA LEU A 121 -3.89 -2.78 -4.01
C LEU A 121 -4.66 -3.31 -2.79
N ALA A 122 -4.31 -2.89 -1.57
CA ALA A 122 -5.05 -3.29 -0.37
C ALA A 122 -6.49 -2.73 -0.36
N HIS A 123 -6.71 -1.55 -0.94
CA HIS A 123 -8.05 -1.04 -1.21
C HIS A 123 -8.77 -1.84 -2.30
N HIS A 124 -8.07 -2.18 -3.38
CA HIS A 124 -8.64 -3.00 -4.44
C HIS A 124 -9.10 -4.37 -3.94
N LEU A 125 -8.31 -5.01 -3.07
CA LEU A 125 -8.57 -6.35 -2.54
C LEU A 125 -9.64 -6.40 -1.43
N ASP A 126 -10.28 -5.27 -1.13
CA ASP A 126 -11.46 -5.26 -0.28
C ASP A 126 -12.58 -6.12 -0.90
N PRO A 127 -13.10 -7.14 -0.19
CA PRO A 127 -14.15 -8.00 -0.71
C PRO A 127 -15.51 -7.30 -0.84
N THR A 128 -15.69 -6.14 -0.20
CA THR A 128 -16.93 -5.37 -0.19
C THR A 128 -17.37 -5.04 -1.61
N ARG A 129 -18.59 -5.41 -1.96
CA ARG A 129 -19.20 -5.14 -3.27
C ARG A 129 -19.96 -3.81 -3.21
N PRO A 130 -19.52 -2.77 -3.95
CA PRO A 130 -20.15 -1.46 -3.89
C PRO A 130 -21.63 -1.45 -4.30
N ASP A 131 -22.03 -2.43 -5.10
CA ASP A 131 -23.36 -2.64 -5.67
C ASP A 131 -24.24 -3.60 -4.85
N ASP A 132 -23.69 -4.27 -3.83
CA ASP A 132 -24.47 -5.13 -2.94
C ASP A 132 -24.99 -4.34 -1.73
N PRO A 133 -26.32 -4.12 -1.61
CA PRO A 133 -26.90 -3.40 -0.49
C PRO A 133 -26.77 -4.13 0.86
N ALA A 134 -26.43 -5.43 0.85
CA ALA A 134 -26.14 -6.19 2.07
C ALA A 134 -24.74 -5.87 2.64
N ASP A 135 -23.82 -5.41 1.79
CA ASP A 135 -22.47 -5.05 2.20
C ASP A 135 -22.44 -3.63 2.79
N ARG A 136 -21.96 -3.52 4.02
CA ARG A 136 -21.73 -2.23 4.66
C ARG A 136 -20.29 -1.79 4.37
N PRO A 137 -20.07 -0.62 3.75
CA PRO A 137 -18.73 -0.15 3.47
C PRO A 137 -17.96 0.13 4.77
N GLU A 138 -16.88 -0.62 4.97
CA GLU A 138 -15.91 -0.44 6.05
C GLU A 138 -15.19 0.92 5.93
N PRO A 139 -14.59 1.44 7.02
CA PRO A 139 -13.68 2.56 6.93
C PRO A 139 -12.50 2.20 6.03
N ALA A 140 -12.16 3.09 5.09
CA ALA A 140 -11.11 2.81 4.09
C ALA A 140 -9.76 2.42 4.71
N HIS A 141 -9.40 2.98 5.87
CA HIS A 141 -8.16 2.67 6.60
C HIS A 141 -8.44 1.98 7.95
N GLY A 142 -9.46 1.12 7.99
CA GLY A 142 -9.81 0.28 9.15
C GLY A 142 -8.84 -0.89 9.39
N PRO A 143 -9.07 -1.68 10.45
CA PRO A 143 -8.28 -2.88 10.76
C PRO A 143 -8.15 -3.87 9.59
N GLU A 144 -9.22 -4.07 8.82
CA GLU A 144 -9.28 -5.00 7.69
C GLU A 144 -8.39 -4.54 6.54
N PHE A 145 -8.36 -3.23 6.26
CA PHE A 145 -7.40 -2.64 5.33
C PHE A 145 -5.96 -2.85 5.80
N LEU A 146 -5.70 -2.61 7.09
CA LEU A 146 -4.36 -2.74 7.66
C LEU A 146 -3.87 -4.20 7.64
N ASP A 147 -4.73 -5.19 7.90
CA ASP A 147 -4.40 -6.61 7.74
C ASP A 147 -3.98 -6.92 6.30
N ARG A 148 -4.77 -6.48 5.32
CA ARG A 148 -4.47 -6.67 3.89
C ARG A 148 -3.14 -6.03 3.52
N TYR A 149 -2.95 -4.76 3.89
CA TYR A 149 -1.75 -4.01 3.55
C TYR A 149 -0.50 -4.59 4.21
N LEU A 150 -0.55 -4.91 5.51
CA LEU A 150 0.56 -5.54 6.22
C LEU A 150 0.88 -6.93 5.66
N THR A 151 -0.13 -7.71 5.28
CA THR A 151 0.07 -9.01 4.62
C THR A 151 0.80 -8.84 3.30
N LEU A 152 0.33 -7.95 2.42
CA LEU A 152 0.98 -7.67 1.14
C LEU A 152 2.44 -7.22 1.31
N VAL A 153 2.70 -6.26 2.22
CA VAL A 153 4.05 -5.74 2.46
C VAL A 153 4.98 -6.84 3.02
N SER A 154 4.50 -7.64 3.97
CA SER A 154 5.30 -8.71 4.58
C SER A 154 5.67 -9.80 3.58
N GLU A 155 4.71 -10.20 2.75
CA GLU A 155 4.88 -11.32 1.81
C GLU A 155 5.59 -10.93 0.50
N ILE A 156 5.49 -9.65 0.07
CA ILE A 156 6.02 -9.20 -1.22
C ILE A 156 7.34 -8.43 -1.07
N ILE A 157 7.40 -7.48 -0.13
CA ILE A 157 8.62 -6.68 0.10
C ILE A 157 9.56 -7.44 1.04
N GLY A 158 9.00 -8.01 2.10
CA GLY A 158 9.71 -8.86 3.04
C GLY A 158 9.21 -8.70 4.48
N PRO A 159 9.43 -9.71 5.34
CA PRO A 159 8.95 -9.70 6.72
C PRO A 159 9.52 -8.53 7.52
N GLU A 160 10.73 -8.06 7.21
CA GLU A 160 11.34 -6.88 7.82
C GLU A 160 10.58 -5.59 7.48
N ALA A 161 10.16 -5.42 6.23
CA ALA A 161 9.34 -4.26 5.83
C ALA A 161 7.97 -4.30 6.52
N GLY A 162 7.37 -5.49 6.62
CA GLY A 162 6.14 -5.73 7.34
C GLY A 162 6.26 -5.41 8.83
N PHE A 163 7.35 -5.83 9.48
CA PHE A 163 7.65 -5.51 10.87
C PHE A 163 7.78 -4.00 11.09
N VAL A 164 8.56 -3.31 10.27
CA VAL A 164 8.75 -1.86 10.40
C VAL A 164 7.43 -1.12 10.20
N LEU A 165 6.64 -1.47 9.18
CA LEU A 165 5.32 -0.87 8.97
C LEU A 165 4.39 -1.12 10.16
N ARG A 166 4.31 -2.36 10.68
CA ARG A 166 3.51 -2.69 11.86
C ARG A 166 3.94 -1.89 13.09
N ALA A 167 5.24 -1.82 13.37
CA ALA A 167 5.77 -1.10 14.52
C ALA A 167 5.43 0.40 14.46
N THR A 168 5.55 1.02 13.28
CA THR A 168 5.21 2.44 13.08
C THR A 168 3.71 2.70 13.23
N LEU A 169 2.86 1.84 12.65
CA LEU A 169 1.40 1.92 12.81
C LEU A 169 0.97 1.78 14.28
N SER A 170 1.54 0.82 15.00
CA SER A 170 1.27 0.64 16.43
C SER A 170 1.71 1.85 17.25
N ALA A 171 2.89 2.42 16.97
CA ALA A 171 3.38 3.62 17.65
C ALA A 171 2.50 4.86 17.38
N ALA A 172 1.90 4.95 16.19
CA ALA A 172 0.96 6.01 15.85
C ALA A 172 -0.45 5.81 16.45
N GLY A 173 -0.75 4.65 17.05
CA GLY A 173 -2.09 4.32 17.56
C GLY A 173 -3.04 3.76 16.49
N ALA A 174 -2.50 3.33 15.34
CA ALA A 174 -3.23 2.67 14.25
C ALA A 174 -2.95 1.17 14.18
N GLY A 175 -2.60 0.52 15.31
CA GLY A 175 -2.32 -0.91 15.36
C GLY A 175 -3.47 -1.81 14.88
N VAL A 176 -3.09 -2.98 14.39
CA VAL A 176 -3.94 -4.17 14.28
C VAL A 176 -3.59 -5.07 15.46
N ASP A 177 -4.51 -5.23 16.40
CA ASP A 177 -4.39 -6.18 17.51
C ASP A 177 -4.70 -7.61 17.02
#